data_AF-A0A8J2WDT4-F1
#
_entry.id   AF-A0A8J2WDT4-F1
#
_cell.length_a   1.000
_cell.length_b   1.000
_cell.length_c   1.000
_cell.angle_alpha   90.00
_cell.angle_beta   90.00
_cell.angle_gamma   90.00
#
_symmetry.space_group_name_H-M   'P 1'
#
loop_
_entity.id
_entity.type
_entity.pdbx_description
1 polymer ?
#
loop_
_entity_poly.entity_id
_entity_poly.type
_entity_poly.pdbx_seq_one_letter_code
_entity_poly.pdbx_strand_id
1 'polypeptide(L)'
;MVPAPSCPYTWDYWMSTPSDYVELTCLMPNSIYLAVTVSWDSTLQDVKEELWDLAGKQPLFGMLHEMSGYVFQFINSLAVPEEVDDENKRVRDIRPVFGVLMIIERSIEGPGEQLLNTHISHLIGKGLNEFDRLRSSEVNDFRMRMRYLAEESLLKRAQSTRLERLKYHCPPRLADNPTVPLTLTSHLNNNCFILVTKVANTEVNS
;
A
#
# COMPACT_ATOMS: atom_id res chain seq x y z
N MET A 1 -19.52 2.52 13.65
CA MET A 1 -19.23 1.31 12.87
C MET A 1 -20.07 1.39 11.61
N VAL A 2 -19.49 1.74 10.47
CA VAL A 2 -20.23 1.77 9.20
C VAL A 2 -20.52 0.31 8.83
N PRO A 3 -21.78 -0.09 8.58
CA PRO A 3 -22.06 -1.43 8.13
C PRO A 3 -21.35 -1.63 6.79
N ALA A 4 -20.57 -2.71 6.66
CA ALA A 4 -20.09 -3.13 5.36
C ALA A 4 -21.33 -3.31 4.46
N PRO A 5 -21.33 -2.79 3.23
CA PRO A 5 -22.44 -3.01 2.31
C PRO A 5 -22.54 -4.51 2.04
N SER A 6 -23.51 -5.16 2.67
CA SER A 6 -23.86 -6.55 2.42
C SER A 6 -24.60 -6.61 1.09
N CYS A 7 -23.85 -6.52 -0.01
CA CYS A 7 -24.35 -6.88 -1.32
C CYS A 7 -24.46 -8.42 -1.39
N PRO A 8 -25.67 -8.99 -1.61
CA PRO A 8 -25.89 -10.44 -1.61
C PRO A 8 -25.28 -11.16 -2.83
N TYR A 9 -24.56 -10.45 -3.70
CA TYR A 9 -23.82 -11.00 -4.82
C TYR A 9 -22.42 -10.38 -4.85
N THR A 10 -21.56 -10.76 -3.91
CA THR A 10 -20.12 -10.64 -4.14
C THR A 10 -19.74 -11.70 -5.16
N TRP A 11 -20.04 -11.47 -6.44
CA TRP A 11 -19.27 -12.08 -7.51
C TRP A 11 -17.88 -11.49 -7.40
N ASP A 12 -17.09 -12.04 -6.49
CA ASP A 12 -15.71 -11.67 -6.36
C ASP A 12 -15.00 -12.36 -7.51
N TYR A 13 -14.82 -11.62 -8.60
CA TYR A 13 -14.16 -12.05 -9.84
C TYR A 13 -12.85 -12.79 -9.57
N TRP A 14 -12.18 -12.41 -8.49
CA TRP A 14 -10.92 -12.97 -8.03
C TRP A 14 -11.11 -14.23 -7.16
N MET A 15 -12.24 -14.42 -6.49
CA MET A 15 -12.47 -15.63 -5.65
C MET A 15 -13.25 -16.73 -6.37
N SER A 16 -13.82 -16.45 -7.54
CA SER A 16 -14.66 -17.40 -8.28
C SER A 16 -13.88 -18.36 -9.19
N THR A 17 -12.58 -18.12 -9.40
CA THR A 17 -11.71 -18.99 -10.20
C THR A 17 -10.83 -19.87 -9.29
N PRO A 18 -10.98 -21.20 -9.30
CA PRO A 18 -10.12 -22.11 -8.54
C PRO A 18 -8.73 -22.31 -9.18
N SER A 19 -8.39 -21.52 -10.21
CA SER A 19 -7.15 -21.63 -10.97
C SER A 19 -6.12 -20.59 -10.56
N ASP A 20 -4.85 -20.98 -10.56
CA ASP A 20 -3.68 -20.09 -10.39
C ASP A 20 -3.48 -19.12 -11.56
N TYR A 21 -4.46 -19.02 -12.46
CA TYR A 21 -4.51 -18.13 -13.61
C TYR A 21 -5.77 -17.28 -13.62
N VAL A 22 -5.67 -16.09 -14.21
CA VAL A 22 -6.74 -15.12 -14.39
C VAL A 22 -6.70 -14.58 -15.81
N GLU A 23 -7.87 -14.37 -16.40
CA GLU A 23 -8.01 -13.66 -17.68
C GLU A 23 -8.06 -12.16 -17.40
N LEU A 24 -7.24 -11.36 -18.07
CA LEU A 24 -7.26 -9.91 -17.95
C LEU A 24 -7.68 -9.31 -19.27
N THR A 25 -8.60 -8.34 -19.21
CA THR A 25 -8.94 -7.51 -20.37
C THR A 25 -8.12 -6.23 -20.31
N CYS A 26 -7.18 -6.09 -21.23
CA CYS A 26 -6.30 -4.95 -21.35
C CYS A 26 -6.79 -3.98 -22.43
N LEU A 27 -7.14 -2.77 -22.04
CA LEU A 27 -7.55 -1.68 -22.93
C LEU A 27 -6.30 -0.92 -23.39
N MET A 28 -6.00 -0.99 -24.69
CA MET A 28 -4.82 -0.36 -25.29
C MET A 28 -5.10 1.11 -25.66
N PRO A 29 -4.06 1.97 -25.74
CA PRO A 29 -4.20 3.39 -26.08
C PRO A 29 -4.77 3.62 -27.48
N ASN A 30 -4.56 2.68 -28.41
CA ASN A 30 -5.07 2.70 -29.77
C ASN A 30 -6.53 2.21 -29.90
N SER A 31 -7.28 2.16 -28.79
CA SER A 31 -8.69 1.73 -28.71
C SER A 31 -8.95 0.25 -29.05
N ILE A 32 -7.91 -0.59 -29.01
CA ILE A 32 -8.03 -2.05 -29.11
C ILE A 32 -8.08 -2.63 -27.69
N TYR A 33 -8.89 -3.66 -27.48
CA TYR A 33 -8.82 -4.45 -26.24
C TYR A 33 -8.19 -5.81 -26.55
N LEU A 34 -7.37 -6.30 -25.63
CA LEU A 34 -6.70 -7.59 -25.71
C LEU A 34 -7.01 -8.39 -24.45
N ALA A 35 -7.27 -9.68 -24.61
CA ALA A 35 -7.41 -10.60 -23.49
C ALA A 35 -6.09 -11.37 -23.31
N VAL A 36 -5.55 -11.39 -22.08
CA VAL A 36 -4.35 -12.14 -21.70
C VAL A 36 -4.67 -13.06 -20.54
N THR A 37 -4.18 -14.29 -20.56
CA THR A 37 -4.38 -15.24 -19.45
C THR A 37 -3.07 -15.42 -18.71
N VAL A 38 -2.98 -14.88 -17.50
CA VAL A 38 -1.71 -14.78 -16.75
C VAL A 38 -1.83 -15.44 -15.39
N SER A 39 -0.70 -15.82 -14.80
CA SER A 39 -0.71 -16.37 -13.44
C SER A 39 -0.99 -15.26 -12.42
N TRP A 40 -1.57 -15.62 -11.29
CA TRP A 40 -1.75 -14.71 -10.15
C TRP A 40 -0.44 -14.12 -9.62
N ASP A 41 0.65 -14.87 -9.74
CA ASP A 41 1.97 -14.44 -9.27
C ASP A 41 2.80 -13.75 -10.36
N SER A 42 2.27 -13.62 -11.59
CA SER A 42 2.91 -12.83 -12.65
C SER A 42 3.03 -11.37 -12.24
N THR A 43 4.18 -10.78 -12.55
CA THR A 43 4.41 -9.34 -12.35
C THR A 43 3.72 -8.55 -13.45
N LEU A 44 3.43 -7.28 -13.20
CA LEU A 44 2.91 -6.40 -14.24
C LEU A 44 3.87 -6.25 -15.41
N GLN A 45 5.19 -6.34 -15.17
CA GLN A 45 6.17 -6.38 -16.25
C GLN A 45 5.91 -7.57 -17.19
N ASP A 46 5.75 -8.78 -16.64
CA ASP A 46 5.47 -9.99 -17.44
C ASP A 46 4.19 -9.83 -18.27
N VAL A 47 3.13 -9.30 -17.64
CA VAL A 47 1.84 -9.02 -18.31
C VAL A 47 2.02 -8.02 -19.46
N LYS A 48 2.86 -7.00 -19.25
CA LYS A 48 3.12 -5.95 -20.24
C LYS A 48 3.89 -6.48 -21.45
N GLU A 49 4.90 -7.30 -21.21
CA GLU A 49 5.68 -7.95 -22.28
C GLU A 49 4.76 -8.82 -23.15
N GLU A 50 3.92 -9.67 -22.53
CA GLU A 50 2.94 -10.49 -23.25
C GLU A 50 1.93 -9.63 -24.04
N LEU A 51 1.48 -8.51 -23.46
CA LEU A 51 0.54 -7.60 -24.09
C LEU A 51 1.15 -6.94 -25.34
N TRP A 52 2.43 -6.54 -25.30
CA TRP A 52 3.11 -5.95 -26.44
C TRP A 52 3.36 -6.97 -27.57
N ASP A 53 3.69 -8.21 -27.22
CA ASP A 53 3.83 -9.32 -28.18
C ASP A 53 2.51 -9.64 -28.90
N LEU A 54 1.38 -9.53 -28.18
CA LEU A 54 0.05 -9.68 -28.77
C LEU A 54 -0.34 -8.46 -29.60
N ALA A 55 -0.10 -7.26 -29.11
CA ALA A 55 -0.40 -6.01 -29.81
C ALA A 55 0.34 -5.92 -31.16
N GLY A 56 1.57 -6.45 -31.26
CA GLY A 56 2.33 -6.52 -32.50
C GLY A 56 1.64 -7.30 -33.63
N LYS A 57 0.68 -8.17 -33.29
CA LYS A 57 -0.10 -8.98 -34.24
C LYS A 57 -1.44 -8.32 -34.60
N GLN A 58 -1.74 -7.16 -34.02
CA GLN A 58 -3.03 -6.49 -34.13
C GLN A 58 -2.95 -5.26 -35.02
N PRO A 59 -4.09 -4.81 -35.59
CA PRO A 59 -4.17 -3.54 -36.30
C PRO A 59 -3.68 -2.37 -35.44
N LEU A 60 -3.31 -1.26 -36.07
CA LEU A 60 -2.97 -0.01 -35.37
C LEU A 60 -1.80 -0.11 -34.37
N PHE A 61 -0.98 -1.18 -34.43
CA PHE A 61 0.21 -1.30 -33.58
C PHE A 61 1.19 -0.14 -33.79
N GLY A 62 1.36 0.32 -35.03
CA GLY A 62 2.24 1.45 -35.36
C GLY A 62 1.80 2.80 -34.78
N MET A 63 0.64 2.88 -34.11
CA MET A 63 0.22 4.06 -33.35
C MET A 63 0.72 4.04 -31.89
N LEU A 64 1.24 2.91 -31.41
CA LEU A 64 1.78 2.78 -30.05
C LEU A 64 3.23 3.30 -30.00
N HIS A 65 3.57 3.98 -28.92
CA HIS A 65 4.94 4.33 -28.57
C HIS A 65 5.69 3.13 -27.96
N GLU A 66 6.94 3.35 -27.54
CA GLU A 66 7.71 2.33 -26.82
C GLU A 66 6.98 1.88 -25.55
N MET A 67 7.12 0.59 -25.20
CA MET A 67 6.49 -0.02 -24.03
C MET A 67 6.79 0.72 -22.73
N SER A 68 8.01 1.26 -22.59
CA SER A 68 8.47 2.03 -21.43
C SER A 68 7.72 3.36 -21.22
N GLY A 69 7.07 3.89 -22.26
CA GLY A 69 6.32 5.14 -22.23
C GLY A 69 4.91 5.02 -21.66
N TYR A 70 4.47 3.82 -21.29
CA TYR A 70 3.13 3.55 -20.79
C TYR A 70 3.14 2.99 -19.37
N VAL A 71 2.03 3.13 -18.66
CA VAL A 71 1.78 2.51 -17.35
C VAL A 71 0.40 1.87 -17.31
N PHE A 72 0.19 0.98 -16.33
CA PHE A 72 -1.13 0.41 -16.08
C PHE A 72 -1.97 1.36 -15.24
N GLN A 73 -3.24 1.50 -15.60
CA GLN A 73 -4.29 2.10 -14.80
C GLN A 73 -5.42 1.08 -14.63
N PHE A 74 -6.03 1.03 -13.45
CA PHE A 74 -7.21 0.20 -13.21
C PHE A 74 -8.11 0.81 -12.16
N ILE A 75 -9.33 0.28 -12.05
CA ILE A 75 -10.23 0.63 -10.95
C ILE A 75 -9.93 -0.28 -9.77
N ASN A 76 -9.52 0.32 -8.65
CA ASN A 76 -9.18 -0.42 -7.43
C ASN A 76 -10.43 -0.81 -6.62
N SER A 77 -10.22 -1.50 -5.49
CA SER A 77 -11.29 -1.93 -4.58
C SER A 77 -12.08 -0.79 -3.92
N LEU A 78 -11.55 0.44 -3.97
CA LEU A 78 -12.22 1.67 -3.51
C LEU A 78 -13.02 2.37 -4.63
N ALA A 79 -13.14 1.74 -5.81
CA ALA A 79 -13.80 2.31 -6.99
C ALA A 79 -13.17 3.61 -7.50
N VAL A 80 -11.85 3.75 -7.34
CA VAL A 80 -11.06 4.89 -7.81
C VAL A 80 -10.07 4.42 -8.88
N PRO A 81 -9.83 5.19 -9.96
CA PRO A 81 -8.75 4.90 -10.89
C PRO A 81 -7.39 5.05 -10.18
N GLU A 82 -6.58 4.00 -10.25
CA GLU A 82 -5.24 3.93 -9.68
C GLU A 82 -4.24 3.60 -10.77
N GLU A 83 -3.17 4.38 -10.84
CA GLU A 83 -2.05 4.17 -11.75
C GLU A 83 -0.94 3.41 -11.02
N VAL A 84 -0.37 2.42 -11.69
CA VAL A 84 0.71 1.61 -11.15
C VAL A 84 1.93 1.71 -12.06
N ASP A 85 2.92 2.43 -11.52
CA ASP A 85 4.24 2.62 -12.12
C ASP A 85 5.23 1.51 -11.73
N ASP A 86 5.03 0.89 -10.55
CA ASP A 86 5.86 -0.23 -10.09
C ASP A 86 5.44 -1.54 -10.78
N GLU A 87 6.16 -1.88 -11.84
CA GLU A 87 5.91 -3.07 -12.66
C GLU A 87 6.26 -4.38 -11.93
N ASN A 88 6.95 -4.33 -10.77
CA ASN A 88 7.23 -5.52 -9.96
C ASN A 88 6.02 -6.01 -9.16
N LYS A 89 4.97 -5.20 -9.04
CA LYS A 89 3.73 -5.61 -8.38
C LYS A 89 3.12 -6.81 -9.10
N ARG A 90 2.56 -7.75 -8.32
CA ARG A 90 1.89 -8.92 -8.88
C ARG A 90 0.42 -8.63 -9.15
N VAL A 91 -0.15 -9.35 -10.10
CA VAL A 91 -1.58 -9.26 -10.44
C VAL A 91 -2.46 -9.51 -9.21
N ARG A 92 -2.10 -10.47 -8.35
CA ARG A 92 -2.83 -10.78 -7.11
C ARG A 92 -2.84 -9.66 -6.07
N ASP A 93 -1.90 -8.72 -6.14
CA ASP A 93 -1.77 -7.63 -5.18
C ASP A 93 -2.64 -6.44 -5.59
N ILE A 94 -2.81 -6.23 -6.89
CA ILE A 94 -3.60 -5.12 -7.42
C ILE A 94 -5.09 -5.45 -7.60
N ARG A 95 -5.42 -6.69 -7.99
CA ARG A 95 -6.78 -7.20 -8.21
C ARG A 95 -7.72 -6.19 -8.89
N PRO A 96 -7.43 -5.80 -10.15
CA PRO A 96 -8.26 -4.85 -10.86
C PRO A 96 -9.73 -5.28 -10.88
N VAL A 97 -10.64 -4.33 -10.69
CA VAL A 97 -12.08 -4.63 -10.72
C VAL A 97 -12.44 -5.24 -12.08
N PHE A 98 -13.10 -6.40 -12.05
CA PHE A 98 -13.45 -7.25 -13.21
C PHE A 98 -12.27 -7.72 -14.08
N GLY A 99 -11.03 -7.69 -13.58
CA GLY A 99 -9.86 -8.09 -14.38
C GLY A 99 -9.54 -7.09 -15.51
N VAL A 100 -10.03 -5.86 -15.43
CA VAL A 100 -9.83 -4.85 -16.48
C VAL A 100 -8.62 -3.98 -16.15
N LEU A 101 -7.65 -3.96 -17.06
CA LEU A 101 -6.49 -3.08 -17.05
C LEU A 101 -6.58 -2.10 -18.22
N MET A 102 -6.07 -0.89 -18.04
CA MET A 102 -5.96 0.10 -19.09
C MET A 102 -4.51 0.54 -19.20
N ILE A 103 -4.01 0.63 -20.43
CA ILE A 103 -2.69 1.15 -20.73
C ILE A 103 -2.85 2.64 -21.02
N ILE A 104 -2.14 3.47 -20.26
CA ILE A 104 -2.13 4.93 -20.43
C ILE A 104 -0.70 5.43 -20.59
N GLU A 105 -0.53 6.61 -21.19
CA GLU A 105 0.77 7.25 -21.25
C GLU A 105 1.26 7.59 -19.85
N ARG A 106 2.55 7.38 -19.61
CA ARG A 106 3.19 7.65 -18.33
C ARG A 106 3.16 9.16 -18.06
N SER A 107 2.53 9.56 -16.96
CA SER A 107 2.53 10.95 -16.53
C SER A 107 3.95 11.43 -16.17
N ILE A 108 4.26 12.68 -16.51
CA ILE A 108 5.51 13.37 -16.14
C ILE A 108 5.37 14.04 -14.76
N GLU A 109 4.16 14.14 -14.22
CA GLU A 109 3.91 14.76 -12.92
C GLU A 109 4.47 13.91 -11.77
N GLY A 110 5.04 14.58 -10.77
CA GLY A 110 5.91 13.98 -9.74
C GLY A 110 5.29 12.74 -9.07
N PRO A 111 5.78 11.51 -9.38
CA PRO A 111 5.14 10.27 -8.95
C PRO A 111 5.08 10.11 -7.43
N GLY A 112 5.93 10.83 -6.70
CA GLY A 112 6.05 10.73 -5.24
C GLY A 112 4.81 11.16 -4.46
N GLU A 113 4.14 12.26 -4.85
CA GLU A 113 2.95 12.74 -4.13
C GLU A 113 1.75 11.82 -4.39
N GLN A 114 1.58 11.39 -5.64
CA GLN A 114 0.49 10.50 -6.03
C GLN A 114 0.63 9.12 -5.38
N LEU A 115 1.84 8.54 -5.36
CA LEU A 115 2.12 7.30 -4.64
C LEU A 115 1.82 7.41 -3.13
N LEU A 116 2.26 8.49 -2.50
CA LEU A 116 1.99 8.73 -1.08
C LEU A 116 0.48 8.82 -0.82
N ASN A 117 -0.25 9.55 -1.65
CA ASN A 117 -1.70 9.69 -1.56
C ASN A 117 -2.43 8.35 -1.74
N THR A 118 -1.97 7.50 -2.65
CA THR A 118 -2.48 6.13 -2.81
C THR A 118 -2.24 5.29 -1.57
N HIS A 119 -1.02 5.29 -1.02
CA HIS A 119 -0.70 4.55 0.21
C HIS A 119 -1.53 5.02 1.41
N ILE A 120 -1.72 6.34 1.57
CA ILE A 120 -2.60 6.89 2.61
C ILE A 120 -4.05 6.43 2.39
N SER A 121 -4.53 6.46 1.15
CA SER A 121 -5.90 6.05 0.81
C SER A 121 -6.15 4.59 1.16
N HIS A 122 -5.20 3.70 0.85
CA HIS A 122 -5.27 2.28 1.22
C HIS A 122 -5.23 2.08 2.74
N LEU A 123 -4.37 2.81 3.46
CA LEU A 123 -4.28 2.72 4.93
C LEU A 123 -5.56 3.17 5.64
N ILE A 124 -6.22 4.20 5.13
CA ILE A 124 -7.46 4.74 5.71
C ILE A 124 -8.70 4.00 5.17
N GLY A 125 -8.57 3.31 4.03
CA GLY A 125 -9.68 2.64 3.33
C GLY A 125 -10.64 3.61 2.64
N LYS A 126 -10.16 4.80 2.25
CA LYS A 126 -10.94 5.85 1.58
C LYS A 126 -10.09 6.66 0.62
N GLY A 127 -10.67 7.05 -0.51
CA GLY A 127 -9.99 7.93 -1.47
C GLY A 127 -9.78 9.34 -0.90
N LEU A 128 -8.56 9.87 -1.01
CA LEU A 128 -8.28 11.24 -0.53
C LEU A 128 -9.12 12.31 -1.25
N ASN A 129 -9.42 12.08 -2.52
CA ASN A 129 -10.29 12.92 -3.34
C ASN A 129 -11.72 13.06 -2.80
N GLU A 130 -12.23 12.09 -2.03
CA GLU A 130 -13.53 12.19 -1.35
C GLU A 130 -13.51 13.32 -0.33
N PHE A 131 -12.41 13.47 0.41
CA PHE A 131 -12.26 14.53 1.39
C PHE A 131 -12.07 15.90 0.73
N ASP A 132 -11.45 15.96 -0.44
CA ASP A 132 -11.29 17.21 -1.18
C ASP A 132 -12.61 17.69 -1.81
N ARG A 133 -13.53 16.76 -2.11
CA ARG A 133 -14.90 17.07 -2.55
C ARG A 133 -15.77 17.64 -1.42
N LEU A 134 -15.40 17.43 -0.15
CA LEU A 134 -16.14 17.99 1.00
C LEU A 134 -15.90 19.49 1.07
N ARG A 135 -16.86 20.29 0.59
CA ARG A 135 -16.83 21.77 0.66
C ARG A 135 -17.21 22.33 2.03
N SER A 136 -16.80 21.70 3.12
CA SER A 136 -17.09 22.14 4.49
C SER A 136 -15.95 22.98 5.05
N SER A 137 -16.25 24.18 5.54
CA SER A 137 -15.27 25.06 6.18
C SER A 137 -14.68 24.45 7.45
N GLU A 138 -15.50 23.75 8.24
CA GLU A 138 -15.07 23.04 9.45
C GLU A 138 -14.06 21.93 9.12
N VAL A 139 -14.34 21.14 8.08
CA VAL A 139 -13.44 20.06 7.64
C VAL A 139 -12.12 20.64 7.15
N ASN A 140 -12.16 21.73 6.39
CA ASN A 140 -10.96 22.38 5.88
C ASN A 140 -10.11 23.00 7.00
N ASP A 141 -10.74 23.66 7.98
CA ASP A 141 -10.04 24.20 9.16
C ASP A 141 -9.42 23.08 10.00
N PHE A 142 -10.14 21.98 10.23
CA PHE A 142 -9.58 20.81 10.91
C PHE A 142 -8.34 20.25 10.18
N ARG A 143 -8.42 20.07 8.86
CA ARG A 143 -7.29 19.59 8.04
C ARG A 143 -6.08 20.52 8.14
N MET A 144 -6.32 21.83 8.12
CA MET A 144 -5.26 22.83 8.27
C MET A 144 -4.60 22.75 9.67
N ARG A 145 -5.40 22.71 10.74
CA ARG A 145 -4.88 22.59 12.12
C ARG A 145 -4.08 21.32 12.34
N MET A 146 -4.54 20.20 11.80
CA MET A 146 -3.82 18.92 11.89
C MET A 146 -2.49 18.95 11.14
N ARG A 147 -2.42 19.67 10.00
CA ARG A 147 -1.15 19.90 9.30
C ARG A 147 -0.14 20.62 10.20
N TYR A 148 -0.54 21.70 10.87
CA TYR A 148 0.35 22.42 11.79
C TYR A 148 0.85 21.54 12.94
N LEU A 149 -0.02 20.72 13.53
CA LEU A 149 0.39 19.77 14.57
C LEU A 149 1.43 18.75 14.05
N ALA A 150 1.24 18.26 12.81
CA ALA A 150 2.17 17.34 12.17
C ALA A 150 3.52 18.00 11.87
N GLU A 151 3.51 19.26 11.40
CA GLU A 151 4.72 20.06 11.17
C GLU A 151 5.50 20.32 12.47
N GLU A 152 4.81 20.69 13.54
CA GLU A 152 5.43 20.88 14.87
C GLU A 152 6.07 19.56 15.36
N SER A 153 5.38 18.44 15.19
CA SER A 153 5.88 17.11 15.54
C SER A 153 7.08 16.70 14.68
N LEU A 154 7.11 17.09 13.40
CA LEU A 154 8.24 16.87 12.51
C LEU A 154 9.45 17.69 12.93
N LEU A 155 9.27 18.96 13.28
CA LEU A 155 10.35 19.84 13.77
C LEU A 155 10.96 19.30 15.07
N LYS A 156 10.14 18.88 16.03
CA LYS A 156 10.62 18.23 17.28
C LYS A 156 11.44 16.98 16.98
N ARG A 157 11.01 16.15 16.03
CA ARG A 157 11.77 14.95 15.61
C ARG A 157 13.08 15.32 14.90
N ALA A 158 13.09 16.35 14.06
CA ALA A 158 14.31 16.81 13.39
C ALA A 158 15.38 17.26 14.39
N GLN A 159 14.96 17.95 15.46
CA GLN A 159 15.84 18.46 16.52
C GLN A 159 16.20 17.40 17.59
N SER A 160 15.60 16.21 17.53
CA SER A 160 15.79 15.16 18.54
C SER A 160 17.19 14.52 18.50
N THR A 161 17.69 14.20 19.68
CA THR A 161 18.92 13.43 19.89
C THR A 161 18.74 11.96 19.46
N ARG A 162 19.86 11.25 19.25
CA ARG A 162 19.83 9.82 18.90
C ARG A 162 19.06 8.97 19.91
N LEU A 163 19.18 9.29 21.21
CA LEU A 163 18.47 8.58 22.27
C LEU A 163 16.96 8.81 22.21
N GLU A 164 16.52 10.03 21.93
CA GLU A 164 15.09 10.36 21.80
C GLU A 164 14.49 9.68 20.56
N ARG A 165 15.22 9.64 19.44
CA ARG A 165 14.80 8.87 18.25
C ARG A 165 14.64 7.39 18.58
N LEU A 166 15.59 6.81 19.33
CA LEU A 166 15.51 5.42 19.76
C LEU A 166 14.28 5.19 20.67
N LYS A 167 14.03 6.07 21.64
CA LYS A 167 12.84 5.99 22.51
C LYS A 167 11.53 6.12 21.73
N TYR A 168 11.51 6.91 20.66
CA TYR A 168 10.34 7.02 19.79
C TYR A 168 10.09 5.73 19.00
N HIS A 169 11.13 5.12 18.43
CA HIS A 169 11.02 3.86 17.68
C HIS A 169 10.78 2.64 18.58
N CYS A 170 11.35 2.67 19.80
CA CYS A 170 11.29 1.59 20.78
C CYS A 170 10.87 2.15 22.14
N PRO A 171 9.58 2.53 22.31
CA PRO A 171 9.11 3.11 23.55
C PRO A 171 9.24 2.08 24.69
N PRO A 172 9.86 2.45 25.83
CA PRO A 172 9.99 1.54 26.95
C PRO A 172 8.62 1.25 27.54
N ARG A 173 8.28 -0.04 27.67
CA ARG A 173 7.01 -0.50 28.26
C ARG A 173 7.15 -0.54 29.79
N LEU A 174 7.13 0.63 30.39
CA LEU A 174 7.23 0.77 31.85
C LEU A 174 5.85 0.67 32.50
N ALA A 175 5.81 0.17 33.72
CA ALA A 175 4.60 0.25 34.54
C ALA A 175 4.34 1.70 34.95
N ASP A 176 3.07 2.08 35.07
CA ASP A 176 2.67 3.43 35.48
C ASP A 176 3.09 3.75 36.93
N ASN A 177 3.15 2.72 37.77
CA ASN A 177 3.58 2.84 39.16
C ASN A 177 5.01 2.30 39.33
N PRO A 178 5.94 3.08 39.88
CA PRO A 178 7.29 2.62 40.18
C PRO A 178 7.35 1.60 41.32
N THR A 179 6.29 1.43 42.12
CA THR A 179 6.28 0.47 43.22
C THR A 179 5.93 -0.94 42.76
N VAL A 180 6.67 -1.93 43.26
CA VAL A 180 6.39 -3.34 43.02
C VAL A 180 5.14 -3.74 43.83
N PRO A 181 4.09 -4.30 43.20
CA PRO A 181 2.93 -4.83 43.91
C PRO A 181 3.32 -5.87 44.97
N LEU A 182 2.67 -5.82 46.13
CA LEU A 182 2.94 -6.73 47.26
C LEU A 182 2.83 -8.22 46.88
N THR A 183 1.95 -8.55 45.93
CA THR A 183 1.79 -9.91 45.39
C THR A 183 3.01 -10.40 44.62
N LEU A 184 3.78 -9.51 44.00
CA LEU A 184 5.01 -9.85 43.31
C LEU A 184 6.21 -9.87 44.26
N THR A 185 6.18 -9.06 45.32
CA THR A 185 7.23 -9.03 46.34
C THR A 185 7.42 -10.40 47.00
N SER A 186 6.35 -11.17 47.24
CA SER A 186 6.45 -12.53 47.77
C SER A 186 7.13 -13.53 46.83
N HIS A 187 7.22 -13.23 45.54
CA HIS A 187 7.91 -14.04 44.54
C HIS A 187 9.37 -13.61 44.30
N LEU A 188 9.80 -12.49 44.89
CA LEU A 188 11.17 -12.01 44.82
C LEU A 188 11.97 -12.59 45.99
N ASN A 189 13.11 -13.21 45.71
CA ASN A 189 14.02 -13.69 46.75
C ASN A 189 14.89 -12.51 47.22
N ASN A 190 14.66 -12.00 48.43
CA ASN A 190 15.33 -10.81 48.98
C ASN A 190 15.27 -9.56 48.05
N ASN A 191 14.11 -9.29 47.45
CA ASN A 191 13.92 -8.20 46.47
C ASN A 191 14.86 -8.27 45.25
N CYS A 192 15.42 -9.44 44.94
CA CYS A 192 16.28 -9.67 43.80
C CYS A 192 15.59 -10.53 42.74
N PHE A 193 16.00 -10.36 41.48
CA PHE A 193 15.59 -11.19 40.36
C PHE A 193 16.81 -11.49 39.48
N ILE A 194 16.76 -12.62 38.77
CA ILE A 194 17.85 -13.06 37.92
C ILE A 194 17.62 -12.51 36.52
N LEU A 195 18.57 -11.72 36.03
CA LEU A 195 18.63 -11.27 34.64
C LEU A 195 19.58 -12.17 33.86
N VAL A 196 19.04 -12.88 32.86
CA VAL A 196 19.86 -13.61 31.89
C VAL A 196 19.94 -12.76 30.63
N THR A 197 21.11 -12.18 30.38
CA THR A 197 21.39 -11.42 29.16
C THR A 197 22.07 -12.33 28.14
N LYS A 198 21.61 -12.29 26.89
CA LYS A 198 22.28 -12.93 25.76
C LYS A 198 22.78 -11.86 24.82
N VAL A 199 24.05 -11.96 24.45
CA VAL A 199 24.63 -11.13 23.39
C VAL A 199 24.40 -11.86 22.08
N ALA A 200 23.53 -11.32 21.22
CA ALA A 200 23.42 -11.82 19.85
C ALA A 200 24.76 -11.55 19.12
N ASN A 201 25.33 -12.59 18.51
CA ASN A 201 26.65 -12.70 17.85
C ASN A 201 27.78 -13.41 18.62
N THR A 202 27.48 -14.43 19.43
CA THR A 202 28.50 -15.46 19.77
C THR A 202 28.12 -16.81 19.18
N GLU A 203 28.10 -16.89 17.84
CA GLU A 203 28.59 -18.11 17.19
C GLU A 203 30.12 -18.07 17.28
N VAL A 204 30.66 -18.47 18.43
CA VAL A 204 32.06 -18.87 18.51
C VAL A 204 32.06 -20.35 18.15
N ASN A 205 32.41 -20.66 16.90
CA ASN A 205 32.82 -21.99 16.51
C ASN A 205 33.90 -22.48 17.50
N SER A 206 33.63 -23.61 18.14
CA SER A 206 34.64 -24.46 18.79
C SER A 206 34.14 -25.89 18.70
#